data_AF-A0A0U9HN07-F1
#
_entry.id   AF-A0A0U9HN07-F1
#
_cell.length_a   1.000
_cell.length_b   1.000
_cell.length_c   1.000
_cell.angle_alpha   90.00
_cell.angle_beta   90.00
_cell.angle_gamma   90.00
#
_symmetry.space_group_name_H-M   'P 1'
#
loop_
_entity.id
_entity.type
_entity.pdbx_description
1 polymer ?
#
loop_
_entity_poly.entity_id
_entity_poly.type
_entity_poly.pdbx_seq_one_letter_code
_entity_poly.pdbx_strand_id
1 'polypeptide(L)'
;MLCKQFWEALPALEILEWEIDNADAEQDFLQSMRDKREGLQLKRLALNVAHPSKMQGILQAVTPPARETLEEVYLFLGDKDEEAWADWHSILSLLQECKTLEVLHLAIWAAASPTSGKRVLWQSDQIPPKPFPALRSLTLFGFSFMGDIGTLLQCFPLLESLELFHLEGQNYNLGSTPLKKFYSWGRGDLGFDVRSQALARVPSSLAMLPGFLRSASFAKAAAASILLQLKVDGTKGSAMGRVETYLQQQLDLMVNGNGLSQWTALKLVGALLTAHRKAWADVPGLLEALVAVLKFPPHLQQVGAVALLQVTHDGEARIAIAKVPGVFHNLLAGLDCLACLRVLHRLAQDEGNLCTIKDTPGCVEEVEALLDEGGVDALDRGLHSQNEREELRTFLTEFVATDGAVAE
;
A
#
# COMPACT_ATOMS: atom_id res chain seq x y z
N MET A 1 -0.17 -14.20 -26.70
CA MET A 1 0.55 -14.05 -27.98
C MET A 1 0.70 -12.56 -28.29
N LEU A 2 1.91 -12.02 -28.19
CA LEU A 2 2.22 -10.66 -28.65
C LEU A 2 2.40 -10.67 -30.19
N CYS A 3 1.86 -9.66 -30.87
CA CYS A 3 1.94 -9.51 -32.33
C CYS A 3 3.40 -9.38 -32.82
N LYS A 4 3.73 -9.99 -33.97
CA LYS A 4 5.05 -9.90 -34.63
C LYS A 4 5.57 -8.46 -34.77
N GLN A 5 4.69 -7.48 -34.98
CA GLN A 5 5.04 -6.06 -35.06
C GLN A 5 5.56 -5.48 -33.74
N PHE A 6 5.08 -5.98 -32.60
CA PHE A 6 5.61 -5.60 -31.28
C PHE A 6 7.04 -6.11 -31.11
N TRP A 7 7.33 -7.31 -31.63
CA TRP A 7 8.67 -7.90 -31.63
C TRP A 7 9.66 -7.17 -32.54
N GLU A 8 9.20 -6.63 -33.65
CA GLU A 8 10.02 -5.81 -34.57
C GLU A 8 10.31 -4.41 -34.03
N ALA A 9 9.45 -3.86 -33.15
CA ALA A 9 9.65 -2.57 -32.49
C ALA A 9 10.61 -2.63 -31.28
N LEU A 10 10.83 -3.83 -30.73
CA LEU A 10 11.64 -4.06 -29.51
C LEU A 10 13.09 -3.53 -29.55
N PRO A 11 13.84 -3.58 -30.66
CA PRO A 11 15.19 -2.99 -30.73
C PRO A 11 15.22 -1.47 -30.55
N ALA A 12 14.09 -0.79 -30.80
CA ALA A 12 13.92 0.64 -30.56
C ALA A 12 13.31 0.95 -29.18
N LEU A 13 12.97 -0.07 -28.39
CA LEU A 13 12.41 0.14 -27.07
C LEU A 13 13.52 0.53 -26.09
N GLU A 14 13.44 1.76 -25.62
CA GLU A 14 14.24 2.24 -24.50
C GLU A 14 13.79 1.62 -23.17
N ILE A 15 12.61 0.95 -23.13
CA ILE A 15 12.01 0.40 -21.91
C ILE A 15 11.61 -1.05 -22.14
N LEU A 16 12.04 -1.94 -21.24
CA LEU A 16 11.67 -3.35 -21.21
C LEU A 16 11.02 -3.68 -19.86
N GLU A 17 9.73 -4.00 -19.91
CA GLU A 17 8.94 -4.49 -18.78
C GLU A 17 8.56 -5.96 -19.04
N TRP A 18 8.86 -6.85 -18.09
CA TRP A 18 8.57 -8.29 -18.25
C TRP A 18 8.18 -8.96 -16.92
N GLU A 19 7.20 -9.85 -16.98
CA GLU A 19 6.76 -10.70 -15.87
C GLU A 19 7.19 -12.16 -16.11
N ILE A 20 7.91 -12.72 -15.14
CA ILE A 20 8.44 -14.08 -15.14
C ILE A 20 7.82 -14.82 -13.95
N ASP A 21 6.67 -15.45 -14.18
CA ASP A 21 5.88 -16.14 -13.16
C ASP A 21 6.25 -17.63 -13.03
N ASN A 22 6.93 -18.20 -14.02
CA ASN A 22 7.35 -19.60 -14.05
C ASN A 22 8.63 -19.81 -14.89
N ALA A 23 9.12 -21.05 -14.92
CA ALA A 23 10.35 -21.43 -15.62
C ALA A 23 10.27 -21.31 -17.15
N ASP A 24 9.09 -21.51 -17.74
CA ASP A 24 8.89 -21.38 -19.19
C ASP A 24 8.98 -19.91 -19.60
N ALA A 25 8.34 -19.01 -18.85
CA ALA A 25 8.45 -17.57 -19.03
C ALA A 25 9.90 -17.07 -18.87
N GLU A 26 10.66 -17.69 -17.95
CA GLU A 26 12.09 -17.40 -17.77
C GLU A 26 12.90 -17.82 -19.01
N GLN A 27 12.63 -19.00 -19.55
CA GLN A 27 13.30 -19.51 -20.74
C GLN A 27 12.96 -18.68 -21.98
N ASP A 28 11.69 -18.29 -22.14
CA ASP A 28 11.24 -17.41 -23.22
C ASP A 28 11.92 -16.04 -23.18
N PHE A 29 12.06 -15.47 -21.98
CA PHE A 29 12.83 -14.25 -21.78
C PHE A 29 14.29 -14.41 -22.22
N LEU A 30 14.96 -15.46 -21.74
CA LEU A 30 16.37 -15.72 -22.07
C LEU A 30 16.58 -15.95 -23.57
N GLN A 31 15.66 -16.66 -24.23
CA GLN A 31 15.71 -16.88 -25.66
C GLN A 31 15.53 -15.57 -26.43
N SER A 32 14.53 -14.75 -26.07
CA SER A 32 14.31 -13.42 -26.66
C SER A 32 15.53 -12.50 -26.52
N MET A 33 16.23 -12.52 -25.38
CA MET A 33 17.42 -11.69 -25.17
C MET A 33 18.65 -12.22 -25.92
N ARG A 34 18.79 -13.53 -26.10
CA ARG A 34 19.87 -14.11 -26.93
C ARG A 34 19.77 -13.66 -28.38
N ASP A 35 18.56 -13.57 -28.90
CA ASP A 35 18.31 -13.17 -30.29
C ASP A 35 18.58 -11.66 -30.52
N LYS A 36 18.81 -10.87 -29.46
CA LYS A 36 18.95 -9.40 -29.46
C LYS A 36 20.30 -8.90 -28.92
N ARG A 37 21.34 -9.72 -29.00
CA ARG A 37 22.68 -9.39 -28.43
C ARG A 37 23.36 -8.16 -29.05
N GLU A 38 22.95 -7.73 -30.24
CA GLU A 38 23.56 -6.59 -30.91
C GLU A 38 22.59 -5.41 -30.96
N GLY A 39 23.05 -4.23 -30.53
CA GLY A 39 22.33 -2.96 -30.72
C GLY A 39 21.18 -2.68 -29.76
N LEU A 40 21.07 -3.37 -28.61
CA LEU A 40 20.04 -3.10 -27.62
C LEU A 40 20.25 -1.72 -26.98
N GLN A 41 19.41 -0.73 -27.33
CA GLN A 41 19.42 0.63 -26.77
C GLN A 41 18.53 0.75 -25.51
N LEU A 42 18.59 -0.25 -24.64
CA LEU A 42 17.72 -0.32 -23.48
C LEU A 42 18.19 0.70 -22.42
N LYS A 43 17.30 1.61 -22.02
CA LYS A 43 17.52 2.57 -20.92
C LYS A 43 16.91 2.13 -19.60
N ARG A 44 15.74 1.49 -19.64
CA ARG A 44 15.02 1.03 -18.44
C ARG A 44 14.68 -0.44 -18.52
N LEU A 45 15.09 -1.20 -17.50
CA LEU A 45 14.71 -2.60 -17.30
C LEU A 45 13.82 -2.73 -16.06
N ALA A 46 12.65 -3.31 -16.21
CA ALA A 46 11.76 -3.63 -15.10
C ALA A 46 11.30 -5.10 -15.18
N LEU A 47 11.71 -5.90 -14.20
CA LEU A 47 11.44 -7.34 -14.16
C LEU A 47 10.65 -7.69 -12.91
N ASN A 48 9.55 -8.40 -13.09
CA ASN A 48 8.77 -8.99 -12.00
C ASN A 48 8.94 -10.52 -12.03
N VAL A 49 9.72 -11.09 -11.11
CA VAL A 49 10.12 -12.50 -11.11
C VAL A 49 9.56 -13.20 -9.88
N ALA A 50 8.59 -14.09 -10.08
CA ALA A 50 7.95 -14.81 -8.97
C ALA A 50 8.93 -15.76 -8.27
N HIS A 51 9.66 -16.53 -9.07
CA HIS A 51 10.55 -17.61 -8.63
C HIS A 51 11.88 -17.52 -9.40
N PRO A 52 12.84 -16.69 -8.96
CA PRO A 52 14.06 -16.44 -9.70
C PRO A 52 15.00 -17.64 -9.62
N SER A 53 14.87 -18.59 -10.55
CA SER A 53 15.75 -19.77 -10.58
C SER A 53 17.11 -19.45 -11.21
N LYS A 54 17.16 -18.52 -12.19
CA LYS A 54 18.41 -18.11 -12.87
C LYS A 54 18.54 -16.59 -12.98
N MET A 55 18.37 -15.88 -11.87
CA MET A 55 18.45 -14.41 -11.87
C MET A 55 19.76 -13.88 -12.49
N GLN A 56 20.89 -14.53 -12.18
CA GLN A 56 22.18 -14.19 -12.79
C GLN A 56 22.16 -14.38 -14.31
N GLY A 57 21.57 -15.46 -14.80
CA GLY A 57 21.44 -15.73 -16.24
C GLY A 57 20.56 -14.71 -16.96
N ILE A 58 19.47 -14.29 -16.32
CA ILE A 58 18.59 -13.21 -16.82
C ILE A 58 19.42 -11.93 -17.00
N LEU A 59 20.14 -11.49 -15.97
CA LEU A 59 20.93 -10.26 -16.04
C LEU A 59 22.13 -10.38 -16.99
N GLN A 60 22.80 -11.53 -17.06
CA GLN A 60 23.86 -11.79 -18.03
C GLN A 60 23.37 -11.70 -19.49
N ALA A 61 22.08 -11.93 -19.74
CA ALA A 61 21.50 -11.79 -21.06
C ALA A 61 21.22 -10.31 -21.43
N VAL A 62 21.01 -9.44 -20.44
CA VAL A 62 20.62 -8.02 -20.67
C VAL A 62 21.79 -7.04 -20.48
N THR A 63 22.60 -7.22 -19.44
CA THR A 63 23.62 -6.25 -19.05
C THR A 63 24.70 -6.07 -20.10
N PRO A 64 25.33 -7.13 -20.68
CA PRO A 64 26.36 -6.93 -21.69
C PRO A 64 25.88 -6.12 -22.93
N PRO A 65 24.72 -6.42 -23.55
CA PRO A 65 24.27 -5.65 -24.71
C PRO A 65 23.77 -4.23 -24.36
N ALA A 66 23.28 -3.99 -23.14
CA ALA A 66 22.80 -2.68 -22.69
C ALA A 66 23.81 -1.90 -21.82
N ARG A 67 25.08 -2.33 -21.76
CA ARG A 67 26.06 -1.84 -20.78
C ARG A 67 26.27 -0.32 -20.81
N GLU A 68 26.22 0.28 -21.99
CA GLU A 68 26.47 1.72 -22.16
C GLU A 68 25.18 2.55 -22.24
N THR A 69 24.00 1.91 -22.17
CA THR A 69 22.69 2.58 -22.34
C THR A 69 21.77 2.41 -21.16
N LEU A 70 21.95 1.37 -20.33
CA LEU A 70 21.06 1.07 -19.23
C LEU A 70 21.21 2.10 -18.11
N GLU A 71 20.16 2.87 -17.87
CA GLU A 71 20.07 3.97 -16.90
C GLU A 71 19.29 3.56 -15.65
N GLU A 72 18.29 2.68 -15.79
CA GLU A 72 17.39 2.33 -14.69
C GLU A 72 17.10 0.82 -14.65
N VAL A 73 17.16 0.23 -13.45
CA VAL A 73 16.85 -1.19 -13.22
C VAL A 73 15.89 -1.33 -12.04
N TYR A 74 14.79 -2.02 -12.26
CA TYR A 74 13.77 -2.36 -11.28
C TYR A 74 13.55 -3.87 -11.24
N LEU A 75 13.94 -4.53 -10.16
CA LEU A 75 13.78 -5.97 -9.99
C LEU A 75 12.86 -6.25 -8.80
N PHE A 76 11.72 -6.90 -9.08
CA PHE A 76 10.71 -7.28 -8.11
C PHE A 76 10.68 -8.80 -7.99
N LEU A 77 11.08 -9.35 -6.85
CA LEU A 77 11.30 -10.78 -6.65
C LEU A 77 10.33 -11.36 -5.61
N GLY A 78 9.72 -12.49 -5.92
CA GLY A 78 8.65 -13.08 -5.10
C GLY A 78 9.08 -14.10 -4.05
N ASP A 79 10.23 -14.73 -4.22
CA ASP A 79 10.42 -16.08 -3.68
C ASP A 79 10.74 -16.15 -2.18
N LYS A 80 10.17 -17.19 -1.55
CA LYS A 80 10.25 -17.52 -0.12
C LYS A 80 11.42 -18.43 0.23
N ASP A 81 12.09 -19.00 -0.78
CA ASP A 81 13.16 -19.95 -0.56
C ASP A 81 14.49 -19.23 -0.30
N GLU A 82 15.01 -19.37 0.92
CA GLU A 82 16.24 -18.71 1.37
C GLU A 82 17.48 -19.30 0.67
N GLU A 83 17.40 -20.57 0.28
CA GLU A 83 18.47 -21.26 -0.44
C GLU A 83 18.58 -20.81 -1.90
N ALA A 84 17.53 -20.22 -2.47
CA ALA A 84 17.50 -19.68 -3.82
C ALA A 84 18.00 -18.23 -3.89
N TRP A 85 18.48 -17.66 -2.78
CA TRP A 85 18.99 -16.30 -2.78
C TRP A 85 20.21 -16.21 -3.68
N ALA A 86 20.01 -15.51 -4.80
CA ALA A 86 21.03 -15.32 -5.80
C ALA A 86 22.29 -14.73 -5.17
N ASP A 87 23.44 -15.10 -5.72
CA ASP A 87 24.72 -14.47 -5.43
C ASP A 87 24.62 -12.96 -5.72
N TRP A 88 24.20 -12.20 -4.71
CA TRP A 88 23.95 -10.76 -4.81
C TRP A 88 25.23 -10.01 -5.15
N HIS A 89 26.38 -10.51 -4.69
CA HIS A 89 27.66 -9.97 -5.07
C HIS A 89 27.86 -10.08 -6.59
N SER A 90 27.59 -11.24 -7.18
CA SER A 90 27.64 -11.43 -8.64
C SER A 90 26.60 -10.58 -9.37
N ILE A 91 25.36 -10.50 -8.88
CA ILE A 91 24.30 -9.67 -9.49
C ILE A 91 24.71 -8.19 -9.52
N LEU A 92 25.16 -7.65 -8.38
CA LEU A 92 25.57 -6.26 -8.28
C LEU A 92 26.83 -5.99 -9.11
N SER A 93 27.76 -6.94 -9.16
CA SER A 93 28.96 -6.83 -10.01
C SER A 93 28.61 -6.77 -11.50
N LEU A 94 27.60 -7.53 -11.95
CA LEU A 94 27.10 -7.43 -13.33
C LEU A 94 26.48 -6.06 -13.59
N LEU A 95 25.56 -5.60 -12.73
CA LEU A 95 24.89 -4.30 -12.89
C LEU A 95 25.86 -3.12 -12.81
N GLN A 96 26.95 -3.26 -12.06
CA GLN A 96 28.03 -2.30 -11.95
C GLN A 96 28.80 -2.09 -13.26
N GLU A 97 28.75 -3.05 -14.19
CA GLU A 97 29.33 -2.84 -15.52
C GLU A 97 28.58 -1.76 -16.31
N CYS A 98 27.30 -1.49 -15.96
CA CYS A 98 26.49 -0.45 -16.60
C CYS A 98 26.89 0.94 -16.12
N LYS A 99 27.74 1.64 -16.90
CA LYS A 99 28.33 2.92 -16.50
C LYS A 99 27.31 4.04 -16.35
N THR A 100 26.18 3.93 -17.04
CA THR A 100 25.09 4.90 -17.06
C THR A 100 24.01 4.62 -16.03
N LEU A 101 24.13 3.54 -15.25
CA LEU A 101 23.09 3.14 -14.30
C LEU A 101 22.93 4.17 -13.18
N GLU A 102 21.84 4.94 -13.23
CA GLU A 102 21.50 6.00 -12.27
C GLU A 102 20.53 5.52 -11.18
N VAL A 103 19.64 4.58 -11.52
CA VAL A 103 18.61 4.07 -10.61
C VAL A 103 18.69 2.54 -10.50
N LEU A 104 18.81 2.05 -9.27
CA LEU A 104 18.73 0.63 -8.96
C LEU A 104 17.69 0.41 -7.87
N HIS A 105 16.63 -0.31 -8.23
CA HIS A 105 15.56 -0.70 -7.34
C HIS A 105 15.48 -2.22 -7.28
N LEU A 106 15.75 -2.80 -6.11
CA LEU A 106 15.62 -4.23 -5.84
C LEU A 106 14.60 -4.42 -4.73
N ALA A 107 13.57 -5.22 -4.97
CA ALA A 107 12.53 -5.52 -3.99
C ALA A 107 12.30 -7.02 -3.88
N ILE A 108 12.51 -7.57 -2.68
CA ILE A 108 12.28 -8.99 -2.38
C ILE A 108 11.06 -9.08 -1.46
N TRP A 109 9.92 -9.42 -2.05
CA TRP A 109 8.62 -9.34 -1.39
C TRP A 109 8.45 -10.33 -0.24
N ALA A 110 8.98 -11.55 -0.37
CA ALA A 110 8.91 -12.54 0.72
C ALA A 110 9.72 -12.09 1.94
N ALA A 111 10.93 -11.57 1.71
CA ALA A 111 11.84 -11.10 2.77
C ALA A 111 11.39 -9.77 3.41
N ALA A 112 10.56 -9.02 2.69
CA ALA A 112 10.03 -7.76 3.17
C ALA A 112 8.88 -7.91 4.18
N SER A 113 8.34 -9.12 4.39
CA SER A 113 7.35 -9.33 5.43
C SER A 113 8.02 -9.28 6.82
N PRO A 114 7.68 -8.33 7.70
CA PRO A 114 8.20 -8.27 9.07
C PRO A 114 7.90 -9.50 9.90
N THR A 115 6.82 -10.24 9.57
CA THR A 115 6.45 -11.47 10.29
C THR A 115 7.28 -12.67 9.86
N SER A 116 7.93 -12.60 8.70
CA SER A 116 8.66 -13.76 8.18
C SER A 116 9.89 -14.07 9.02
N GLY A 117 10.48 -13.08 9.70
CA GLY A 117 11.81 -13.22 10.31
C GLY A 117 12.94 -13.47 9.30
N LYS A 118 12.59 -13.68 8.02
CA LYS A 118 13.46 -13.97 6.90
C LYS A 118 13.81 -12.65 6.25
N ARG A 119 15.08 -12.25 6.31
CA ARG A 119 15.56 -11.04 5.65
C ARG A 119 16.85 -11.37 4.92
N VAL A 120 17.04 -10.80 3.74
CA VAL A 120 18.33 -10.93 3.06
C VAL A 120 19.35 -10.13 3.85
N LEU A 121 20.22 -10.82 4.57
CA LEU A 121 21.33 -10.21 5.28
C LEU A 121 22.39 -9.84 4.26
N TRP A 122 22.53 -8.53 4.01
CA TRP A 122 23.58 -8.00 3.16
C TRP A 122 24.75 -7.57 4.02
N GLN A 123 25.84 -8.32 3.93
CA GLN A 123 27.04 -8.11 4.75
C GLN A 123 28.04 -7.20 4.01
N SER A 124 28.93 -6.56 4.75
CA SER A 124 29.90 -5.62 4.19
C SER A 124 30.90 -6.25 3.21
N ASP A 125 31.21 -7.54 3.36
CA ASP A 125 32.07 -8.31 2.46
C ASP A 125 31.37 -8.71 1.14
N GLN A 126 30.05 -8.64 1.10
CA GLN A 126 29.25 -8.84 -0.11
C GLN A 126 29.06 -7.55 -0.91
N ILE A 127 29.57 -6.42 -0.42
CA ILE A 127 29.55 -5.15 -1.14
C ILE A 127 30.39 -5.31 -2.42
N PRO A 128 29.92 -4.83 -3.58
CA PRO A 128 30.67 -4.91 -4.82
C PRO A 128 32.05 -4.25 -4.70
N PRO A 129 33.07 -4.81 -5.37
CA PRO A 129 34.47 -4.42 -5.16
C PRO A 129 34.81 -3.06 -5.78
N LYS A 130 34.00 -2.58 -6.72
CA LYS A 130 34.17 -1.26 -7.35
C LYS A 130 33.04 -0.33 -6.91
N PRO A 131 33.16 0.99 -7.14
CA PRO A 131 32.04 1.92 -6.98
C PRO A 131 31.10 1.91 -8.20
N PHE A 132 29.82 2.19 -7.98
CA PHE A 132 28.90 2.53 -9.07
C PHE A 132 29.12 3.99 -9.50
N PRO A 133 29.53 4.26 -10.74
CA PRO A 133 30.00 5.58 -11.13
C PRO A 133 28.88 6.62 -11.28
N ALA A 134 27.67 6.19 -11.65
CA ALA A 134 26.54 7.08 -11.95
C ALA A 134 25.34 6.90 -11.01
N LEU A 135 25.37 5.93 -10.09
CA LEU A 135 24.20 5.58 -9.29
C LEU A 135 23.83 6.71 -8.32
N ARG A 136 22.63 7.27 -8.51
CA ARG A 136 22.06 8.37 -7.71
C ARG A 136 20.95 7.91 -6.79
N SER A 137 20.23 6.85 -7.14
CA SER A 137 19.15 6.28 -6.32
C SER A 137 19.29 4.78 -6.17
N LEU A 138 19.30 4.33 -4.92
CA LEU A 138 19.36 2.93 -4.55
C LEU A 138 18.20 2.59 -3.62
N THR A 139 17.38 1.62 -4.02
CA THR A 139 16.33 1.04 -3.17
C THR A 139 16.56 -0.45 -3.03
N LEU A 140 16.68 -0.92 -1.79
CA LEU A 140 16.91 -2.31 -1.42
C LEU A 140 15.84 -2.74 -0.42
N PHE A 141 14.68 -3.09 -0.97
CA PHE A 141 13.53 -3.52 -0.23
C PHE A 141 13.58 -5.04 0.04
N GLY A 142 13.34 -5.46 1.30
CA GLY A 142 13.61 -6.82 1.78
C GLY A 142 15.06 -7.11 2.22
N PHE A 143 15.98 -6.14 2.10
CA PHE A 143 17.38 -6.26 2.50
C PHE A 143 17.65 -5.66 3.88
N SER A 144 18.37 -6.40 4.73
CA SER A 144 18.94 -5.90 5.98
C SER A 144 20.43 -5.73 5.83
N PHE A 145 20.93 -4.51 5.91
CA PHE A 145 22.37 -4.27 5.84
C PHE A 145 23.00 -4.43 7.23
N MET A 146 24.00 -5.31 7.32
CA MET A 146 24.82 -5.53 8.50
C MET A 146 26.24 -5.01 8.22
N GLY A 147 26.57 -3.85 8.77
CA GLY A 147 27.91 -3.29 8.63
C GLY A 147 27.96 -1.78 8.85
N ASP A 148 29.12 -1.20 8.58
CA ASP A 148 29.31 0.24 8.58
C ASP A 148 28.70 0.87 7.33
N ILE A 149 27.73 1.77 7.52
CA ILE A 149 27.06 2.48 6.43
C ILE A 149 28.04 3.33 5.62
N GLY A 150 29.12 3.83 6.24
CA GLY A 150 30.16 4.59 5.54
C GLY A 150 30.83 3.75 4.45
N THR A 151 31.16 2.50 4.77
CA THR A 151 31.69 1.51 3.83
C THR A 151 30.72 1.25 2.67
N LEU A 152 29.42 1.12 2.96
CA LEU A 152 28.40 0.99 1.92
C LEU A 152 28.40 2.21 0.99
N LEU A 153 28.38 3.42 1.55
CA LEU A 153 28.29 4.67 0.79
C LEU A 153 29.56 4.96 -0.03
N GLN A 154 30.73 4.43 0.34
CA GLN A 154 31.95 4.52 -0.48
C GLN A 154 31.78 3.84 -1.85
N CYS A 155 30.94 2.80 -1.93
CA CYS A 155 30.63 2.14 -3.19
C CYS A 155 29.61 2.91 -4.05
N PHE A 156 29.00 3.98 -3.51
CA PHE A 156 28.03 4.80 -4.21
C PHE A 156 28.35 6.29 -4.05
N PRO A 157 29.47 6.77 -4.65
CA PRO A 157 30.00 8.11 -4.41
C PRO A 157 29.09 9.25 -4.87
N LEU A 158 28.10 8.99 -5.74
CA LEU A 158 27.12 9.97 -6.22
C LEU A 158 25.71 9.75 -5.65
N LEU A 159 25.56 8.87 -4.66
CA LEU A 159 24.25 8.48 -4.16
C LEU A 159 23.53 9.65 -3.48
N GLU A 160 22.40 10.05 -4.04
CA GLU A 160 21.56 11.10 -3.50
C GLU A 160 20.39 10.56 -2.66
N SER A 161 19.93 9.33 -2.96
CA SER A 161 18.81 8.70 -2.28
C SER A 161 19.11 7.23 -1.99
N LEU A 162 18.95 6.85 -0.72
CA LEU A 162 19.10 5.47 -0.26
C LEU A 162 17.85 5.03 0.49
N GLU A 163 17.24 3.94 0.05
CA GLU A 163 16.11 3.29 0.72
C GLU A 163 16.52 1.85 1.08
N LEU A 164 16.58 1.51 2.36
CA LEU A 164 16.95 0.18 2.87
C LEU A 164 15.81 -0.42 3.68
N PHE A 165 15.56 -1.73 3.58
CA PHE A 165 14.54 -2.34 4.42
C PHE A 165 14.94 -2.33 5.90
N HIS A 166 16.16 -2.72 6.27
CA HIS A 166 16.59 -2.59 7.65
C HIS A 166 18.05 -2.18 7.71
N LEU A 167 18.37 -1.29 8.63
CA LEU A 167 19.74 -0.96 8.99
C LEU A 167 19.95 -1.37 10.45
N GLU A 168 20.91 -2.26 10.69
CA GLU A 168 21.27 -2.72 12.02
C GLU A 168 22.42 -1.88 12.58
N GLY A 169 22.42 -1.60 13.89
CA GLY A 169 23.33 -0.64 14.53
C GLY A 169 22.62 0.50 15.27
N GLN A 170 23.39 1.28 16.04
CA GLN A 170 22.87 2.33 16.93
C GLN A 170 23.31 3.74 16.58
N ASN A 171 24.34 3.95 15.74
CA ASN A 171 24.80 5.28 15.35
C ASN A 171 25.33 5.27 13.92
N TYR A 172 24.79 6.13 13.07
CA TYR A 172 25.20 6.27 11.68
C TYR A 172 25.77 7.66 11.47
N ASN A 173 27.09 7.76 11.30
CA ASN A 173 27.70 9.00 10.86
C ASN A 173 27.67 9.03 9.34
N LEU A 174 26.69 9.74 8.77
CA LEU A 174 26.54 9.88 7.32
C LEU A 174 27.54 10.87 6.70
N GLY A 175 28.45 11.46 7.49
CA GLY A 175 29.57 12.28 7.01
C GLY A 175 29.20 13.39 6.02
N SER A 176 30.16 13.78 5.18
CA SER A 176 29.98 14.73 4.07
C SER A 176 29.50 14.03 2.78
N THR A 177 28.56 13.08 2.91
CA THR A 177 28.06 12.33 1.75
C THR A 177 27.11 13.20 0.92
N PRO A 178 27.01 12.97 -0.42
CA PRO A 178 26.03 13.66 -1.25
C PRO A 178 24.58 13.26 -0.93
N LEU A 179 24.40 12.25 -0.06
CA LEU A 179 23.12 11.68 0.33
C LEU A 179 22.17 12.77 0.83
N LYS A 180 21.10 12.96 0.07
CA LYS A 180 20.03 13.92 0.40
C LYS A 180 18.94 13.22 1.20
N LYS A 181 18.68 11.95 0.91
CA LYS A 181 17.57 11.19 1.47
C LYS A 181 18.01 9.82 1.93
N PHE A 182 17.59 9.43 3.13
CA PHE A 182 17.81 8.10 3.68
C PHE A 182 16.52 7.54 4.30
N TYR A 183 16.10 6.36 3.87
CA TYR A 183 14.88 5.71 4.36
C TYR A 183 15.18 4.29 4.87
N SER A 184 14.63 3.93 6.03
CA SER A 184 14.75 2.60 6.65
C SER A 184 13.36 2.02 6.97
N TRP A 185 12.91 1.03 6.19
CA TRP A 185 11.51 0.57 6.22
C TRP A 185 11.11 -0.24 7.46
N GLY A 186 12.00 -1.10 7.92
CA GLY A 186 11.72 -2.31 8.69
C GLY A 186 11.76 -2.10 10.20
N ARG A 187 12.24 -0.94 10.65
CA ARG A 187 11.92 -0.44 12.01
C ARG A 187 10.66 0.39 12.02
N GLY A 188 10.15 0.71 10.83
CA GLY A 188 9.14 1.72 10.70
C GLY A 188 9.63 3.06 11.25
N ASP A 189 10.87 3.45 11.00
CA ASP A 189 11.24 4.83 11.25
C ASP A 189 10.89 5.61 9.97
N LEU A 190 10.13 6.70 10.09
CA LEU A 190 9.95 7.65 9.00
C LEU A 190 11.35 8.03 8.51
N GLY A 191 11.64 7.79 7.23
CA GLY A 191 12.97 8.09 6.72
C GLY A 191 13.30 9.56 6.90
N PHE A 192 14.54 9.78 7.30
CA PHE A 192 15.06 11.11 7.55
C PHE A 192 15.47 11.69 6.19
N ASP A 193 14.85 12.81 5.82
CA ASP A 193 15.55 13.72 4.92
C ASP A 193 16.79 14.19 5.70
N VAL A 194 17.95 13.74 5.24
CA VAL A 194 19.25 13.93 5.92
C VAL A 194 19.54 15.43 6.07
N ARG A 195 18.95 16.27 5.21
CA ARG A 195 19.14 17.72 5.20
C ARG A 195 18.06 18.45 5.98
N SER A 196 16.88 17.86 6.16
CA SER A 196 15.79 18.47 6.94
C SER A 196 14.85 17.43 7.53
N GLN A 197 15.09 17.03 8.79
CA GLN A 197 14.21 16.09 9.51
C GLN A 197 12.74 16.55 9.56
N ALA A 198 12.48 17.86 9.45
CA ALA A 198 11.13 18.43 9.40
C ALA A 198 10.39 18.15 8.09
N LEU A 199 11.08 17.80 7.01
CA LEU A 199 10.53 17.45 5.70
C LEU A 199 10.44 15.94 5.54
N ALA A 200 9.89 15.23 6.54
CA ALA A 200 9.61 13.80 6.43
C ALA A 200 8.76 13.55 5.17
N ARG A 201 9.37 12.94 4.16
CA ARG A 201 8.72 12.55 2.91
C ARG A 201 8.44 11.06 2.94
N VAL A 202 7.37 10.68 2.27
CA VAL A 202 7.09 9.28 1.97
C VAL A 202 8.20 8.79 1.02
N PRO A 203 8.84 7.63 1.28
CA PRO A 203 9.77 7.02 0.34
C PRO A 203 9.17 6.92 -1.07
N SER A 204 10.00 7.06 -2.09
CA SER A 204 9.53 7.04 -3.49
C SER A 204 8.88 5.70 -3.85
N SER A 205 9.42 4.60 -3.31
CA SER A 205 8.89 3.28 -3.58
C SER A 205 7.54 2.98 -2.92
N LEU A 206 7.09 3.80 -1.96
CA LEU A 206 5.70 3.72 -1.48
C LEU A 206 4.68 4.06 -2.54
N ALA A 207 5.01 4.98 -3.45
CA ALA A 207 4.11 5.31 -4.56
C ALA A 207 3.90 4.11 -5.52
N MET A 208 4.76 3.09 -5.46
CA MET A 208 4.65 1.89 -6.30
C MET A 208 3.76 0.81 -5.68
N LEU A 209 3.63 0.76 -4.35
CA LEU A 209 2.83 -0.26 -3.66
C LEU A 209 1.35 -0.31 -4.11
N PRO A 210 0.66 0.82 -4.33
CA PRO A 210 -0.70 0.78 -4.85
C PRO A 210 -0.80 0.20 -6.26
N GLY A 211 0.24 0.37 -7.09
CA GLY A 211 0.34 -0.30 -8.39
C GLY A 211 0.31 -1.82 -8.26
N PHE A 212 1.06 -2.36 -7.29
CA PHE A 212 1.06 -3.79 -6.98
C PHE A 212 -0.26 -4.31 -6.39
N LEU A 213 -1.07 -3.46 -5.78
CA LEU A 213 -2.41 -3.85 -5.33
C LEU A 213 -3.40 -4.01 -6.48
N ARG A 214 -3.16 -3.33 -7.61
CA ARG A 214 -3.96 -3.43 -8.84
C ARG A 214 -3.53 -4.58 -9.73
N SER A 215 -2.24 -4.95 -9.71
CA SER A 215 -1.74 -6.06 -10.51
C SER A 215 -2.28 -7.41 -10.04
N ALA A 216 -2.34 -8.38 -10.95
CA ALA A 216 -2.58 -9.78 -10.63
C ALA A 216 -1.32 -10.48 -10.08
N SER A 217 -0.26 -9.73 -9.77
CA SER A 217 1.04 -10.29 -9.43
C SER A 217 1.10 -10.85 -8.02
N PHE A 218 2.03 -11.79 -7.81
CA PHE A 218 2.34 -12.36 -6.50
C PHE A 218 2.75 -11.31 -5.44
N ALA A 219 3.22 -10.14 -5.89
CA ALA A 219 3.62 -9.02 -5.03
C ALA A 219 2.43 -8.38 -4.29
N LYS A 220 1.19 -8.59 -4.77
CA LYS A 220 -0.02 -7.99 -4.21
C LYS A 220 -0.20 -8.24 -2.71
N ALA A 221 -0.03 -9.47 -2.26
CA ALA A 221 -0.19 -9.81 -0.85
C ALA A 221 0.91 -9.19 0.03
N ALA A 222 2.14 -9.13 -0.48
CA ALA A 222 3.25 -8.48 0.21
C ALA A 222 3.04 -6.96 0.28
N ALA A 223 2.73 -6.31 -0.84
CA ALA A 223 2.41 -4.89 -0.90
C ALA A 223 1.29 -4.52 0.06
N ALA A 224 0.23 -5.35 0.13
CA ALA A 224 -0.85 -5.20 1.09
C ALA A 224 -0.35 -5.27 2.54
N SER A 225 0.45 -6.29 2.87
CA SER A 225 1.02 -6.46 4.21
C SER A 225 1.87 -5.25 4.64
N ILE A 226 2.73 -4.76 3.74
CA ILE A 226 3.62 -3.63 3.99
C ILE A 226 2.82 -2.35 4.24
N LEU A 227 1.85 -2.05 3.38
CA LEU A 227 0.97 -0.90 3.57
C LEU A 227 0.25 -0.97 4.92
N LEU A 228 -0.29 -2.15 5.28
CA LEU A 228 -0.98 -2.35 6.55
C LEU A 228 -0.08 -2.23 7.77
N GLN A 229 1.22 -2.45 7.65
CA GLN A 229 2.16 -2.24 8.75
C GLN A 229 2.53 -0.78 8.91
N LEU A 230 2.67 -0.06 7.80
CA LEU A 230 2.90 1.39 7.83
C LEU A 230 1.76 2.15 8.50
N LYS A 231 0.55 1.58 8.46
CA LYS A 231 -0.63 2.00 9.21
C LYS A 231 -0.42 2.10 10.72
N VAL A 232 0.33 1.18 11.32
CA VAL A 232 0.40 1.01 12.79
C VAL A 232 1.12 2.19 13.47
N ASP A 233 1.86 2.98 12.71
CA ASP A 233 2.57 4.14 13.21
C ASP A 233 1.87 5.44 12.76
N GLY A 234 1.27 6.15 13.72
CA GLY A 234 0.49 7.36 13.45
C GLY A 234 1.27 8.46 12.72
N THR A 235 2.59 8.53 12.89
CA THR A 235 3.43 9.50 12.17
C THR A 235 3.56 9.15 10.68
N LYS A 236 3.67 7.85 10.35
CA LYS A 236 3.72 7.36 8.98
C LYS A 236 2.40 7.47 8.24
N GLY A 237 1.31 7.10 8.92
CA GLY A 237 -0.03 7.32 8.40
C GLY A 237 -0.22 8.78 8.00
N SER A 238 0.34 9.70 8.78
CA SER A 238 0.30 11.13 8.48
C SER A 238 1.06 11.55 7.24
N ALA A 239 2.23 10.96 6.98
CA ALA A 239 2.96 11.24 5.76
C ALA A 239 2.23 10.69 4.52
N MET A 240 1.70 9.46 4.61
CA MET A 240 0.95 8.83 3.51
C MET A 240 -0.34 9.59 3.18
N GLY A 241 -1.04 10.09 4.21
CA GLY A 241 -2.27 10.87 4.05
C GLY A 241 -2.08 12.20 3.31
N ARG A 242 -0.85 12.70 3.18
CA ARG A 242 -0.54 13.94 2.45
C ARG A 242 -0.28 13.71 0.95
N VAL A 243 -0.23 12.46 0.51
CA VAL A 243 -0.02 12.11 -0.89
C VAL A 243 -1.39 11.91 -1.54
N GLU A 244 -1.94 12.96 -2.13
CA GLU A 244 -3.27 12.95 -2.77
C GLU A 244 -3.44 11.78 -3.75
N THR A 245 -2.43 11.53 -4.58
CA THR A 245 -2.43 10.40 -5.54
C THR A 245 -2.54 9.04 -4.85
N TYR A 246 -1.94 8.88 -3.68
CA TYR A 246 -2.06 7.65 -2.89
C TYR A 246 -3.47 7.48 -2.37
N LEU A 247 -4.12 8.55 -1.87
CA LEU A 247 -5.51 8.48 -1.41
C LEU A 247 -6.45 8.09 -2.56
N GLN A 248 -6.30 8.74 -3.71
CA GLN A 248 -7.10 8.43 -4.89
C GLN A 248 -6.92 6.97 -5.34
N GLN A 249 -5.70 6.44 -5.24
CA GLN A 249 -5.44 5.03 -5.52
C GLN A 249 -6.10 4.11 -4.50
N GLN A 250 -6.12 4.45 -3.21
CA GLN A 250 -6.83 3.66 -2.21
C GLN A 250 -8.35 3.70 -2.42
N LEU A 251 -8.91 4.86 -2.80
CA LEU A 251 -10.34 4.98 -3.15
C LEU A 251 -10.71 4.08 -4.32
N ASP A 252 -9.91 4.12 -5.38
CA ASP A 252 -10.10 3.25 -6.53
C ASP A 252 -10.00 1.77 -6.15
N LEU A 253 -9.04 1.38 -5.30
CA LEU A 253 -8.92 0.01 -4.80
C LEU A 253 -10.07 -0.40 -3.87
N MET A 254 -10.66 0.51 -3.11
CA MET A 254 -11.86 0.24 -2.31
C MET A 254 -13.05 -0.10 -3.19
N VAL A 255 -13.28 0.68 -4.25
CA VAL A 255 -14.46 0.50 -5.12
C VAL A 255 -14.26 -0.63 -6.12
N ASN A 256 -13.11 -0.62 -6.82
CA ASN A 256 -12.85 -1.47 -7.99
C ASN A 256 -11.88 -2.63 -7.70
N GLY A 257 -11.30 -2.71 -6.49
CA GLY A 257 -10.42 -3.81 -6.13
C GLY A 257 -11.14 -5.16 -6.06
N ASN A 258 -10.38 -6.21 -5.76
CA ASN A 258 -10.96 -7.50 -5.37
C ASN A 258 -10.58 -7.84 -3.92
N GLY A 259 -11.43 -8.59 -3.23
CA GLY A 259 -11.22 -9.20 -1.90
C GLY A 259 -10.11 -8.56 -1.06
N LEU A 260 -8.89 -9.08 -1.18
CA LEU A 260 -7.72 -8.62 -0.42
C LEU A 260 -7.37 -7.14 -0.65
N SER A 261 -7.36 -6.66 -1.89
CA SER A 261 -7.09 -5.25 -2.18
C SER A 261 -8.14 -4.32 -1.59
N GLN A 262 -9.42 -4.67 -1.72
CA GLN A 262 -10.51 -3.88 -1.14
C GLN A 262 -10.40 -3.83 0.37
N TRP A 263 -10.23 -5.00 1.01
CA TRP A 263 -10.07 -5.09 2.46
C TRP A 263 -8.87 -4.28 2.95
N THR A 264 -7.72 -4.41 2.27
CA THR A 264 -6.50 -3.66 2.59
C THR A 264 -6.73 -2.16 2.44
N ALA A 265 -7.26 -1.70 1.31
CA ALA A 265 -7.53 -0.29 1.06
C ALA A 265 -8.48 0.29 2.11
N LEU A 266 -9.55 -0.45 2.45
CA LEU A 266 -10.49 -0.07 3.52
C LEU A 266 -9.82 0.05 4.88
N LYS A 267 -8.99 -0.93 5.26
CA LYS A 267 -8.26 -0.89 6.52
C LYS A 267 -7.29 0.29 6.56
N LEU A 268 -6.64 0.62 5.44
CA LEU A 268 -5.72 1.76 5.32
C LEU A 268 -6.48 3.07 5.46
N VAL A 269 -7.53 3.27 4.65
CA VAL A 269 -8.37 4.47 4.70
C VAL A 269 -8.96 4.66 6.09
N GLY A 270 -9.53 3.62 6.71
CA GLY A 270 -10.04 3.70 8.08
C GLY A 270 -9.00 4.17 9.11
N ALA A 271 -7.73 3.79 8.95
CA ALA A 271 -6.67 4.25 9.83
C ALA A 271 -6.27 5.70 9.61
N LEU A 272 -6.18 6.07 8.34
CA LEU A 272 -5.79 7.41 7.96
C LEU A 272 -6.88 8.42 8.34
N LEU A 273 -8.15 8.00 8.29
CA LEU A 273 -9.29 8.78 8.79
C LEU A 273 -9.16 9.02 10.30
N THR A 274 -8.73 8.03 11.08
CA THR A 274 -8.46 8.24 12.51
C THR A 274 -7.37 9.30 12.73
N ALA A 275 -6.33 9.32 11.90
CA ALA A 275 -5.20 10.23 12.05
C ALA A 275 -5.43 11.65 11.49
N HIS A 276 -6.25 11.82 10.44
CA HIS A 276 -6.36 13.08 9.67
C HIS A 276 -7.78 13.54 9.39
N ARG A 277 -8.73 13.32 10.31
CA ARG A 277 -10.18 13.56 10.12
C ARG A 277 -10.56 14.76 9.24
N LYS A 278 -9.95 15.93 9.45
CA LYS A 278 -10.25 17.17 8.69
C LYS A 278 -9.80 17.14 7.22
N ALA A 279 -8.63 16.58 6.93
CA ALA A 279 -8.08 16.60 5.57
C ALA A 279 -8.86 15.71 4.59
N TRP A 280 -9.69 14.81 5.11
CA TRP A 280 -10.42 13.82 4.32
C TRP A 280 -11.77 14.32 3.80
N ALA A 281 -12.39 15.29 4.47
CA ALA A 281 -13.63 15.89 3.99
C ALA A 281 -13.44 16.55 2.61
N ASP A 282 -12.21 16.97 2.29
CA ASP A 282 -11.86 17.62 1.04
C ASP A 282 -11.48 16.65 -0.08
N VAL A 283 -11.36 15.34 0.19
CA VAL A 283 -10.96 14.35 -0.82
C VAL A 283 -12.18 14.00 -1.69
N PRO A 284 -12.22 14.38 -2.98
CA PRO A 284 -13.39 14.15 -3.82
C PRO A 284 -13.70 12.66 -3.96
N GLY A 285 -14.96 12.27 -3.75
CA GLY A 285 -15.43 10.89 -3.94
C GLY A 285 -15.17 9.94 -2.77
N LEU A 286 -14.51 10.38 -1.68
CA LEU A 286 -14.23 9.52 -0.53
C LEU A 286 -15.52 9.06 0.17
N LEU A 287 -16.44 9.97 0.45
CA LEU A 287 -17.66 9.65 1.18
C LEU A 287 -18.54 8.72 0.34
N GLU A 288 -18.64 8.98 -0.96
CA GLU A 288 -19.33 8.14 -1.93
C GLU A 288 -18.73 6.73 -1.97
N ALA A 289 -17.39 6.62 -2.00
CA ALA A 289 -16.69 5.33 -1.96
C ALA A 289 -16.95 4.58 -0.65
N LEU A 290 -16.91 5.25 0.49
CA LEU A 290 -17.19 4.64 1.80
C LEU A 290 -18.65 4.16 1.92
N VAL A 291 -19.60 4.96 1.42
CA VAL A 291 -21.02 4.57 1.38
C VAL A 291 -21.27 3.43 0.39
N ALA A 292 -20.56 3.40 -0.75
CA ALA A 292 -20.66 2.30 -1.71
C ALA A 292 -20.20 0.96 -1.12
N VAL A 293 -19.16 0.98 -0.27
CA VAL A 293 -18.64 -0.21 0.42
C VAL A 293 -19.67 -0.82 1.37
N LEU A 294 -20.66 -0.06 1.84
CA LEU A 294 -21.73 -0.61 2.68
C LEU A 294 -22.60 -1.65 1.94
N LYS A 295 -22.52 -1.72 0.61
CA LYS A 295 -23.20 -2.73 -0.22
C LYS A 295 -22.41 -4.03 -0.38
N PHE A 296 -21.19 -4.08 0.14
CA PHE A 296 -20.29 -5.22 -0.02
C PHE A 296 -20.63 -6.34 0.98
N PRO A 297 -20.04 -7.56 0.83
CA PRO A 297 -20.25 -8.63 1.78
C PRO A 297 -19.95 -8.21 3.23
N PRO A 298 -20.60 -8.84 4.25
CA PRO A 298 -20.60 -8.35 5.63
C PRO A 298 -19.22 -8.01 6.22
N HIS A 299 -18.19 -8.80 5.91
CA HIS A 299 -16.84 -8.57 6.40
C HIS A 299 -16.17 -7.29 5.84
N LEU A 300 -16.53 -6.84 4.63
CA LEU A 300 -16.07 -5.57 4.06
C LEU A 300 -16.96 -4.41 4.49
N GLN A 301 -18.28 -4.64 4.51
CA GLN A 301 -19.26 -3.69 5.01
C GLN A 301 -18.91 -3.24 6.43
N GLN A 302 -18.57 -4.16 7.33
CA GLN A 302 -18.12 -3.84 8.68
C GLN A 302 -16.89 -2.92 8.69
N VAL A 303 -15.91 -3.14 7.81
CA VAL A 303 -14.71 -2.29 7.75
C VAL A 303 -15.07 -0.90 7.20
N GLY A 304 -15.92 -0.83 6.18
CA GLY A 304 -16.44 0.42 5.63
C GLY A 304 -17.25 1.22 6.66
N ALA A 305 -18.13 0.56 7.40
CA ALA A 305 -18.92 1.16 8.46
C ALA A 305 -18.06 1.66 9.62
N VAL A 306 -17.01 0.91 10.02
CA VAL A 306 -16.04 1.40 11.01
C VAL A 306 -15.30 2.64 10.50
N ALA A 307 -14.92 2.68 9.23
CA ALA A 307 -14.28 3.85 8.63
C ALA A 307 -15.24 5.06 8.60
N LEU A 308 -16.49 4.88 8.17
CA LEU A 308 -17.53 5.93 8.24
C LEU A 308 -17.75 6.43 9.67
N LEU A 309 -17.80 5.51 10.64
CA LEU A 309 -17.95 5.88 12.05
C LEU A 309 -16.83 6.81 12.51
N GLN A 310 -15.59 6.63 12.06
CA GLN A 310 -14.50 7.56 12.37
C GLN A 310 -14.76 8.96 11.82
N VAL A 311 -15.36 9.07 10.63
CA VAL A 311 -15.67 10.34 9.97
C VAL A 311 -16.82 11.06 10.67
N THR A 312 -17.85 10.34 11.13
CA THR A 312 -19.03 10.94 11.80
C THR A 312 -18.74 11.64 13.14
N HIS A 313 -17.51 11.55 13.66
CA HIS A 313 -17.11 12.34 14.83
C HIS A 313 -16.99 13.84 14.51
N ASP A 314 -16.90 14.21 13.23
CA ASP A 314 -16.92 15.59 12.77
C ASP A 314 -18.32 15.98 12.29
N GLY A 315 -18.85 17.12 12.77
CA GLY A 315 -20.22 17.55 12.48
C GLY A 315 -20.47 17.94 11.02
N GLU A 316 -19.50 18.60 10.38
CA GLU A 316 -19.60 18.95 8.95
C GLU A 316 -19.59 17.67 8.10
N ALA A 317 -18.75 16.71 8.48
CA ALA A 317 -18.67 15.43 7.81
C ALA A 317 -19.96 14.60 7.97
N ARG A 318 -20.67 14.67 9.11
CA ARG A 318 -22.00 14.04 9.26
C ARG A 318 -23.01 14.59 8.27
N ILE A 319 -23.08 15.92 8.14
CA ILE A 319 -23.97 16.59 7.18
C ILE A 319 -23.60 16.20 5.74
N ALA A 320 -22.31 16.10 5.43
CA ALA A 320 -21.84 15.66 4.11
C ALA A 320 -22.20 14.20 3.82
N ILE A 321 -22.00 13.29 4.78
CA ILE A 321 -22.35 11.86 4.66
C ILE A 321 -23.85 11.69 4.41
N ALA A 322 -24.71 12.40 5.16
CA ALA A 322 -26.17 12.33 5.00
C ALA A 322 -26.67 12.75 3.62
N LYS A 323 -25.90 13.58 2.90
CA LYS A 323 -26.21 14.00 1.52
C LYS A 323 -25.79 12.98 0.46
N VAL A 324 -25.01 11.96 0.82
CA VAL A 324 -24.56 10.93 -0.14
C VAL A 324 -25.75 10.04 -0.54
N PRO A 325 -26.07 9.92 -1.84
CA PRO A 325 -27.21 9.14 -2.30
C PRO A 325 -27.18 7.69 -1.80
N GLY A 326 -28.29 7.26 -1.20
CA GLY A 326 -28.47 5.88 -0.73
C GLY A 326 -27.76 5.53 0.58
N VAL A 327 -27.16 6.49 1.29
CA VAL A 327 -26.47 6.22 2.56
C VAL A 327 -27.36 5.54 3.60
N PHE A 328 -28.58 6.04 3.81
CA PHE A 328 -29.50 5.49 4.80
C PHE A 328 -29.95 4.09 4.41
N HIS A 329 -30.36 3.88 3.16
CA HIS A 329 -30.70 2.55 2.66
C HIS A 329 -29.56 1.53 2.83
N ASN A 330 -28.31 1.92 2.58
CA ASN A 330 -27.18 0.99 2.74
C ASN A 330 -26.82 0.73 4.22
N LEU A 331 -27.02 1.71 5.11
CA LEU A 331 -26.83 1.54 6.55
C LEU A 331 -27.90 0.62 7.14
N LEU A 332 -29.15 0.79 6.70
CA LEU A 332 -30.30 -0.02 7.03
C LEU A 332 -30.10 -1.49 6.63
N ALA A 333 -29.73 -1.73 5.37
CA ALA A 333 -29.38 -3.06 4.88
C ALA A 333 -28.17 -3.72 5.59
N GLY A 334 -27.40 -2.96 6.37
CA GLY A 334 -26.25 -3.43 7.15
C GLY A 334 -26.45 -3.34 8.67
N LEU A 335 -27.68 -3.25 9.15
CA LEU A 335 -28.00 -3.11 10.58
C LEU A 335 -27.62 -4.31 11.45
N ASP A 336 -27.36 -5.47 10.83
CA ASP A 336 -26.71 -6.62 11.47
C ASP A 336 -25.26 -6.32 11.92
N CYS A 337 -24.67 -5.24 11.41
CA CYS A 337 -23.38 -4.71 11.82
C CYS A 337 -23.53 -3.57 12.84
N LEU A 338 -23.01 -3.77 14.05
CA LEU A 338 -22.96 -2.74 15.11
C LEU A 338 -22.33 -1.41 14.64
N ALA A 339 -21.38 -1.45 13.71
CA ALA A 339 -20.78 -0.24 13.18
C ALA A 339 -21.76 0.57 12.31
N CYS A 340 -22.61 -0.07 11.51
CA CYS A 340 -23.65 0.61 10.72
C CYS A 340 -24.67 1.30 11.63
N LEU A 341 -25.14 0.58 12.65
CA LEU A 341 -26.06 1.15 13.63
C LEU A 341 -25.45 2.34 14.38
N ARG A 342 -24.16 2.26 14.75
CA ARG A 342 -23.46 3.40 15.37
C ARG A 342 -23.31 4.59 14.42
N VAL A 343 -23.08 4.35 13.12
CA VAL A 343 -23.08 5.42 12.12
C VAL A 343 -24.46 6.06 12.04
N LEU A 344 -25.53 5.26 11.97
CA LEU A 344 -26.91 5.75 11.92
C LEU A 344 -27.24 6.62 13.14
N HIS A 345 -26.92 6.12 14.34
CA HIS A 345 -27.07 6.88 15.59
C HIS A 345 -26.32 8.21 15.53
N ARG A 346 -25.05 8.21 15.09
CA ARG A 346 -24.28 9.46 14.98
C ARG A 346 -24.90 10.45 14.00
N LEU A 347 -25.35 9.99 12.84
CA LEU A 347 -26.00 10.85 11.84
C LEU A 347 -27.32 11.44 12.39
N ALA A 348 -28.09 10.65 13.15
CA ALA A 348 -29.33 11.06 13.78
C ALA A 348 -29.16 12.11 14.91
N GLN A 349 -27.93 12.39 15.35
CA GLN A 349 -27.67 13.48 16.30
C GLN A 349 -27.91 14.87 15.69
N ASP A 350 -27.93 14.98 14.35
CA ASP A 350 -28.34 16.20 13.66
C ASP A 350 -29.83 16.10 13.29
N GLU A 351 -30.66 17.03 13.77
CA GLU A 351 -32.13 16.99 13.64
C GLU A 351 -32.61 16.84 12.19
N GLY A 352 -32.00 17.56 11.24
CA GLY A 352 -32.34 17.43 9.82
C GLY A 352 -32.04 16.05 9.23
N ASN A 353 -30.97 15.40 9.71
CA ASN A 353 -30.65 14.03 9.31
C ASN A 353 -31.62 13.04 9.97
N LEU A 354 -32.01 13.26 11.24
CA LEU A 354 -32.98 12.41 11.94
C LEU A 354 -34.31 12.32 11.18
N CYS A 355 -34.86 13.46 10.75
CA CYS A 355 -36.08 13.47 9.92
C CYS A 355 -35.88 12.68 8.62
N THR A 356 -34.77 12.92 7.92
CA THR A 356 -34.48 12.22 6.65
C THR A 356 -34.32 10.71 6.84
N ILE A 357 -33.73 10.29 7.97
CA ILE A 357 -33.59 8.87 8.33
C ILE A 357 -34.97 8.25 8.53
N LYS A 358 -35.84 8.89 9.32
CA LYS A 358 -37.21 8.41 9.56
C LYS A 358 -38.07 8.33 8.30
N ASP A 359 -37.93 9.33 7.43
CA ASP A 359 -38.63 9.37 6.15
C ASP A 359 -38.13 8.31 5.15
N THR A 360 -37.01 7.62 5.44
CA THR A 360 -36.50 6.53 4.61
C THR A 360 -37.41 5.31 4.75
N PRO A 361 -38.04 4.82 3.66
CA PRO A 361 -38.99 3.71 3.74
C PRO A 361 -38.38 2.45 4.37
N GLY A 362 -39.06 1.85 5.35
CA GLY A 362 -38.61 0.66 6.06
C GLY A 362 -37.66 0.94 7.23
N CYS A 363 -37.24 2.19 7.44
CA CYS A 363 -36.25 2.52 8.47
C CYS A 363 -36.77 2.26 9.89
N VAL A 364 -37.99 2.71 10.18
CA VAL A 364 -38.58 2.56 11.53
C VAL A 364 -38.85 1.09 11.80
N GLU A 365 -39.39 0.37 10.82
CA GLU A 365 -39.71 -1.06 10.92
C GLU A 365 -38.46 -1.92 11.10
N GLU A 366 -37.37 -1.63 10.40
CA GLU A 366 -36.09 -2.35 10.58
C GLU A 366 -35.47 -2.08 11.95
N VAL A 367 -35.56 -0.83 12.45
CA VAL A 367 -35.08 -0.45 13.78
C VAL A 367 -35.93 -1.09 14.89
N GLU A 368 -37.25 -1.17 14.70
CA GLU A 368 -38.18 -1.86 15.60
C GLU A 368 -37.91 -3.37 15.63
N ALA A 369 -37.71 -4.00 14.46
CA ALA A 369 -37.34 -5.42 14.38
C ALA A 369 -36.04 -5.74 15.13
N LEU A 370 -35.03 -4.85 15.08
CA LEU A 370 -33.81 -4.99 15.86
C LEU A 370 -34.04 -4.97 17.39
N LEU A 371 -35.02 -4.18 17.86
CA LEU A 371 -35.40 -4.11 19.27
C LEU A 371 -36.11 -5.40 19.71
N ASP A 372 -37.01 -5.93 18.89
CA ASP A 372 -37.86 -7.08 19.21
C ASP A 372 -37.13 -8.43 19.15
N GLU A 373 -36.21 -8.63 18.20
CA GLU A 373 -35.54 -9.91 17.99
C GLU A 373 -34.42 -10.21 19.02
N GLY A 374 -34.28 -9.39 20.07
CA GLY A 374 -33.09 -9.42 20.92
C GLY A 374 -31.82 -9.07 20.13
N GLY A 375 -31.97 -8.40 18.98
CA GLY A 375 -30.87 -7.94 18.14
C GLY A 375 -29.93 -7.03 18.91
N VAL A 376 -30.48 -6.19 19.80
CA VAL A 376 -29.70 -5.40 20.76
C VAL A 376 -28.78 -6.28 21.61
N ASP A 377 -29.26 -7.40 22.15
CA ASP A 377 -28.46 -8.32 22.98
C ASP A 377 -27.37 -9.05 22.15
N ALA A 378 -27.65 -9.33 20.87
CA ALA A 378 -26.67 -9.90 19.95
C ALA A 378 -25.56 -8.89 19.59
N LEU A 379 -25.93 -7.62 19.40
CA LEU A 379 -25.03 -6.49 19.19
C LEU A 379 -24.27 -6.12 20.48
N ASP A 380 -24.86 -6.40 21.65
CA ASP A 380 -24.34 -6.11 22.99
C ASP A 380 -23.01 -6.80 23.29
N ARG A 381 -22.80 -7.98 22.70
CA ARG A 381 -21.53 -8.73 22.81
C ARG A 381 -20.34 -7.97 22.21
N GLY A 382 -20.58 -7.00 21.33
CA GLY A 382 -19.54 -6.14 20.76
C GLY A 382 -19.25 -4.87 21.56
N LEU A 383 -20.11 -4.50 22.52
CA LEU A 383 -20.03 -3.25 23.28
C LEU A 383 -19.14 -3.43 24.52
N HIS A 384 -18.15 -2.56 24.66
CA HIS A 384 -17.10 -2.68 25.68
C HIS A 384 -17.49 -2.03 27.02
N SER A 385 -18.49 -1.15 27.02
CA SER A 385 -18.98 -0.46 28.23
C SER A 385 -20.50 -0.52 28.35
N GLN A 386 -21.00 -0.61 29.58
CA GLN A 386 -22.45 -0.57 29.87
C GLN A 386 -23.10 0.74 29.39
N ASN A 387 -22.37 1.86 29.50
CA ASN A 387 -22.84 3.17 29.09
C ASN A 387 -23.16 3.23 27.58
N GLU A 388 -22.30 2.66 26.72
CA GLU A 388 -22.57 2.62 25.27
C GLU A 388 -23.82 1.79 24.94
N ARG A 389 -24.15 0.79 25.76
CA ARG A 389 -25.34 -0.07 25.59
C ARG A 389 -26.60 0.69 25.92
N GLU A 390 -26.59 1.37 27.07
CA GLU A 390 -27.71 2.20 27.52
C GLU A 390 -27.94 3.37 26.56
N GLU A 391 -26.88 4.03 26.09
CA GLU A 391 -26.96 5.11 25.08
C GLU A 391 -27.63 4.61 23.79
N LEU A 392 -27.18 3.45 23.27
CA LEU A 392 -27.73 2.92 22.02
C LEU A 392 -29.17 2.42 22.18
N ARG A 393 -29.50 1.77 23.30
CA ARG A 393 -30.87 1.33 23.60
C ARG A 393 -31.82 2.52 23.75
N THR A 394 -31.36 3.57 24.43
CA THR A 394 -32.12 4.82 24.59
C THR A 394 -32.38 5.45 23.22
N PHE A 395 -31.34 5.59 22.39
CA PHE A 395 -31.48 6.07 21.01
C PHE A 395 -32.51 5.27 20.22
N LEU A 396 -32.40 3.94 20.19
CA LEU A 396 -33.34 3.09 19.43
C LEU A 396 -34.78 3.25 19.92
N THR A 397 -34.97 3.32 21.25
CA THR A 397 -36.31 3.48 21.85
C THR A 397 -36.90 4.85 21.52
N GLU A 398 -36.12 5.92 21.66
CA GLU A 398 -36.53 7.29 21.33
C GLU A 398 -36.79 7.46 19.84
N PHE A 399 -35.97 6.82 18.99
CA PHE A 399 -36.09 6.86 17.54
C PHE A 399 -37.44 6.33 17.07
N VAL A 400 -37.89 5.18 17.61
CA VAL A 400 -39.20 4.59 17.31
C VAL A 400 -40.34 5.38 17.96
N ALA A 401 -40.20 5.78 19.23
CA ALA A 401 -41.27 6.47 19.97
C ALA A 401 -41.67 7.83 19.36
N THR A 402 -40.72 8.55 18.78
CA THR A 402 -40.96 9.88 18.21
C THR A 402 -41.73 9.85 16.87
N ASP A 403 -41.95 8.69 16.26
CA ASP A 403 -42.76 8.57 15.03
C ASP A 403 -44.27 8.50 15.35
N GLY A 404 -44.63 7.81 16.44
CA GLY A 404 -46.03 7.70 16.89
C GLY A 404 -46.65 9.02 17.36
N ALA A 405 -45.86 10.01 17.74
CA ALA A 405 -46.34 11.30 18.25
C ALA A 405 -46.68 12.34 17.15
N VAL A 406 -46.33 12.07 15.88
CA VAL A 406 -46.58 12.98 14.75
C VAL A 406 -47.83 12.58 13.96
N ALA A 407 -48.37 11.38 14.21
CA ALA A 407 -49.53 10.82 13.51
C ALA A 407 -50.89 11.03 14.23
N GLU A 408 -50.90 11.67 15.40
CA GLU A 408 -52.10 12.14 16.13
C GLU A 408 -52.24 13.66 16.06
#